data_AF-A0A1J0P9W1-F1
#
_entry.id   AF-A0A1J0P9W1-F1
#
_cell.length_a   1.000
_cell.length_b   1.000
_cell.length_c   1.000
_cell.angle_alpha   90.00
_cell.angle_beta   90.00
_cell.angle_gamma   90.00
#
_symmetry.space_group_name_H-M   'P 1'
#
loop_
_entity.id
_entity.type
_entity.pdbx_description
1 polymer ?
#
loop_
_entity_poly.entity_id
_entity_poly.type
_entity_poly.pdbx_seq_one_letter_code
_entity_poly.pdbx_strand_id
1 'polypeptide(L)'
;MPRDAIHRQSWRNSLVCGLALIGLLGCGQQKEVAIQDAKAGDVLVNTEDTQVSLVKQFTAGTLNGLYNGAVNVRDAAEKSPEVLYQVSAVCSMEDLPGWPEYDNLYGHPLTDIEKVGEFSTASRWQILYHYDGRVESKSNLKDKAWTARLKDNLCRRGDFNDSTAKPKQAGIQ
;
A
#
# COMPACT_ATOMS: atom_id res chain seq x y z
N MET A 1 38.77 69.25 -34.66
CA MET A 1 40.08 69.24 -33.96
C MET A 1 40.01 70.21 -32.79
N PRO A 2 40.69 70.01 -31.66
CA PRO A 2 41.26 68.78 -31.06
C PRO A 2 40.46 68.42 -29.75
N ARG A 3 40.82 67.56 -28.78
CA ARG A 3 41.88 66.53 -28.61
C ARG A 3 41.38 65.42 -27.64
N ASP A 4 42.23 64.43 -27.40
CA ASP A 4 42.05 63.17 -26.68
C ASP A 4 42.35 63.20 -25.15
N ALA A 5 41.80 62.22 -24.41
CA ALA A 5 42.38 61.45 -23.27
C ALA A 5 41.23 60.78 -22.46
N ILE A 6 40.96 59.46 -22.43
CA ILE A 6 41.75 58.23 -22.17
C ILE A 6 42.12 57.99 -20.68
N HIS A 7 41.70 56.82 -20.17
CA HIS A 7 42.15 56.08 -18.98
C HIS A 7 41.69 56.53 -17.56
N ARG A 8 40.84 55.70 -16.91
CA ARG A 8 41.36 54.58 -16.08
C ARG A 8 40.30 53.53 -15.72
N GLN A 9 40.68 52.29 -16.01
CA GLN A 9 40.03 51.04 -15.61
C GLN A 9 40.23 50.76 -14.11
N SER A 10 39.19 50.26 -13.44
CA SER A 10 39.28 49.66 -12.10
C SER A 10 38.23 48.54 -12.00
N TRP A 11 38.67 47.31 -12.27
CA TRP A 11 37.86 46.12 -12.00
C TRP A 11 37.64 45.97 -10.50
N ARG A 12 36.43 45.61 -10.09
CA ARG A 12 36.21 44.75 -8.91
C ARG A 12 35.01 43.85 -9.17
N ASN A 13 35.30 42.59 -9.46
CA ASN A 13 34.30 41.54 -9.53
C ASN A 13 33.57 41.42 -8.18
N SER A 14 32.29 41.09 -8.24
CA SER A 14 31.62 40.36 -7.16
C SER A 14 30.65 39.39 -7.80
N LEU A 15 31.07 38.13 -7.87
CA LEU A 15 30.14 36.99 -7.86
C LEU A 15 29.14 37.18 -6.72
N VAL A 16 27.91 36.68 -6.87
CA VAL A 16 27.34 35.65 -5.99
C VAL A 16 26.03 35.12 -6.58
N CYS A 17 26.01 33.81 -6.80
CA CYS A 17 24.89 32.86 -6.79
C CYS A 17 23.52 33.31 -7.35
N GLY A 18 23.21 32.84 -8.57
CA GLY A 18 21.83 32.56 -8.93
C GLY A 18 21.29 31.38 -8.12
N LEU A 19 20.16 31.57 -7.44
CA LEU A 19 19.41 30.50 -6.79
C LEU A 19 18.38 29.94 -7.78
N ALA A 20 18.80 28.90 -8.52
CA ALA A 20 17.87 28.06 -9.25
C ALA A 20 17.06 27.22 -8.24
N LEU A 21 15.86 27.69 -7.90
CA LEU A 21 14.87 26.88 -7.18
C LEU A 21 14.34 25.79 -8.11
N ILE A 22 15.08 24.68 -8.18
CA ILE A 22 14.60 23.42 -8.72
C ILE A 22 13.47 22.96 -7.81
N GLY A 23 12.24 23.21 -8.24
CA GLY A 23 11.04 22.62 -7.65
C GLY A 23 11.10 21.11 -7.88
N LEU A 24 11.71 20.38 -6.95
CA LEU A 24 11.67 18.92 -6.93
C LEU A 24 10.21 18.49 -6.91
N LEU A 25 9.81 17.80 -7.98
CA LEU A 25 8.56 17.05 -8.01
C LEU A 25 8.57 16.09 -6.82
N GLY A 26 7.77 16.41 -5.81
CA GLY A 26 7.58 15.53 -4.68
C GLY A 26 6.84 14.29 -5.14
N CYS A 27 7.59 13.23 -5.50
CA CYS A 27 7.08 11.86 -5.53
C CYS A 27 6.74 11.39 -4.11
N GLY A 28 5.77 12.05 -3.50
CA GLY A 28 5.21 11.67 -2.23
C GLY A 28 4.41 10.39 -2.43
N GLN A 29 5.02 9.25 -2.08
CA GLN A 29 4.26 8.01 -1.88
C GLN A 29 3.09 8.32 -0.94
N GLN A 30 1.87 8.06 -1.40
CA GLN A 30 0.69 8.24 -0.56
C GLN A 30 0.84 7.38 0.70
N LYS A 31 0.69 8.02 1.86
CA LYS A 31 0.82 7.37 3.17
C LYS A 31 -0.30 6.34 3.34
N GLU A 32 0.06 5.15 3.84
CA GLU A 32 -0.94 4.17 4.28
C GLU A 32 -1.80 4.72 5.43
N VAL A 33 -3.10 4.44 5.37
CA VAL A 33 -4.09 4.79 6.40
C VAL A 33 -4.57 3.50 7.06
N ALA A 34 -4.63 3.50 8.39
CA ALA A 34 -5.13 2.36 9.15
C ALA A 34 -6.64 2.20 8.92
N ILE A 35 -7.14 0.96 8.82
CA ILE A 35 -8.50 0.68 8.37
C ILE A 35 -9.58 1.33 9.25
N GLN A 36 -9.32 1.52 10.55
CA GLN A 36 -10.23 2.22 11.47
C GLN A 36 -10.46 3.70 11.14
N ASP A 37 -9.50 4.35 10.49
CA ASP A 37 -9.51 5.78 10.16
C ASP A 37 -9.73 6.05 8.66
N ALA A 38 -9.60 5.00 7.84
CA ALA A 38 -9.67 5.09 6.38
C ALA A 38 -11.07 5.40 5.87
N LYS A 39 -11.14 6.09 4.73
CA LYS A 39 -12.35 6.34 3.92
C LYS A 39 -12.11 5.94 2.46
N ALA A 40 -13.18 5.88 1.67
CA ALA A 40 -13.07 5.63 0.24
C ALA A 40 -12.13 6.66 -0.43
N GLY A 41 -11.18 6.18 -1.22
CA GLY A 41 -10.09 6.95 -1.82
C GLY A 41 -8.75 6.89 -1.05
N ASP A 42 -8.75 6.48 0.22
CA ASP A 42 -7.50 6.35 0.99
C ASP A 42 -6.71 5.08 0.62
N VAL A 43 -5.39 5.16 0.73
CA VAL A 43 -4.47 4.03 0.49
C VAL A 43 -4.37 3.19 1.75
N LEU A 44 -4.73 1.90 1.68
CA LEU A 44 -4.58 0.95 2.77
C LEU A 44 -3.22 0.25 2.77
N VAL A 45 -2.64 0.06 1.58
CA VAL A 45 -1.35 -0.60 1.39
C VAL A 45 -0.56 0.09 0.28
N ASN A 46 0.74 0.28 0.51
CA ASN A 46 1.68 0.84 -0.44
C ASN A 46 3.02 0.08 -0.36
N THR A 47 3.14 -0.96 -1.18
CA THR A 47 4.37 -1.76 -1.34
C THR A 47 5.15 -1.29 -2.57
N GLU A 48 6.40 -1.71 -2.73
CA GLU A 48 7.27 -1.34 -3.88
C GLU A 48 6.57 -1.56 -5.24
N ASP A 49 5.87 -2.69 -5.39
CA ASP A 49 5.23 -3.10 -6.65
C ASP A 49 3.70 -2.91 -6.70
N THR A 50 3.05 -2.49 -5.61
CA THR A 50 1.57 -2.48 -5.55
C THR A 50 1.00 -1.45 -4.57
N GLN A 51 0.03 -0.66 -5.04
CA GLN A 51 -0.85 0.17 -4.23
C GLN A 51 -2.23 -0.50 -4.09
N VAL A 52 -2.81 -0.46 -2.88
CA VAL A 52 -4.17 -0.91 -2.60
C VAL A 52 -4.96 0.24 -1.98
N SER A 53 -6.02 0.67 -2.65
CA SER A 53 -6.85 1.81 -2.24
C SER A 53 -8.26 1.36 -1.90
N LEU A 54 -8.83 1.91 -0.81
CA LEU A 54 -10.16 1.59 -0.33
C LEU A 54 -11.21 2.19 -1.27
N VAL A 55 -12.12 1.36 -1.80
CA VAL A 55 -13.24 1.78 -2.65
C VAL A 55 -14.56 1.76 -1.88
N LYS A 56 -14.79 0.73 -1.06
CA LYS A 56 -15.96 0.61 -0.19
C LYS A 56 -15.56 0.05 1.17
N GLN A 57 -16.08 0.68 2.22
CA GLN A 57 -15.85 0.30 3.61
C GLN A 57 -16.16 -1.15 3.90
N PHE A 58 -15.39 -1.73 4.82
CA PHE A 58 -15.67 -3.05 5.38
C PHE A 58 -16.80 -2.95 6.42
N THR A 59 -17.71 -3.91 6.40
CA THR A 59 -18.70 -4.10 7.46
C THR A 59 -18.10 -4.94 8.57
N ALA A 60 -18.03 -4.41 9.79
CA ALA A 60 -17.66 -5.19 10.96
C ALA A 60 -18.69 -6.30 11.24
N GLY A 61 -18.23 -7.50 11.60
CA GLY A 61 -19.08 -8.64 11.90
C GLY A 61 -18.54 -9.54 13.00
N THR A 62 -19.37 -10.50 13.42
CA THR A 62 -19.10 -11.40 14.53
C THR A 62 -17.94 -12.37 14.23
N LEU A 63 -17.18 -12.70 15.28
CA LEU A 63 -15.89 -13.39 15.24
C LEU A 63 -14.73 -12.56 14.65
N ASN A 64 -14.59 -11.30 15.08
CA ASN A 64 -13.47 -10.40 14.74
C ASN A 64 -13.21 -10.31 13.23
N GLY A 65 -14.31 -10.16 12.47
CA GLY A 65 -14.28 -10.13 11.01
C GLY A 65 -14.58 -8.74 10.44
N LEU A 66 -13.87 -8.40 9.37
CA LEU A 66 -14.13 -7.27 8.49
C LEU A 66 -14.58 -7.81 7.14
N TYR A 67 -15.85 -7.60 6.78
CA TYR A 67 -16.50 -8.26 5.64
C TYR A 67 -16.85 -7.28 4.53
N ASN A 68 -16.92 -7.79 3.30
CA ASN A 68 -17.48 -7.09 2.14
C ASN A 68 -16.88 -5.69 1.87
N GLY A 69 -15.62 -5.47 2.27
CA GLY A 69 -14.88 -4.30 1.80
C GLY A 69 -14.52 -4.46 0.33
N ALA A 70 -14.29 -3.34 -0.36
CA ALA A 70 -13.82 -3.35 -1.73
C ALA A 70 -12.58 -2.49 -1.90
N VAL A 71 -11.61 -3.00 -2.64
CA VAL A 71 -10.32 -2.34 -2.87
C VAL A 71 -9.92 -2.40 -4.33
N ASN A 72 -9.34 -1.32 -4.85
CA ASN A 72 -8.62 -1.34 -6.12
C ASN A 72 -7.16 -1.69 -5.83
N VAL A 73 -6.66 -2.67 -6.56
CA VAL A 73 -5.25 -3.08 -6.56
C VAL A 73 -4.62 -2.60 -7.85
N ARG A 74 -3.63 -1.71 -7.76
CA ARG A 74 -2.84 -1.20 -8.88
C ARG A 74 -1.40 -1.67 -8.72
N ASP A 75 -0.92 -2.50 -9.66
CA ASP A 75 0.51 -2.80 -9.73
C ASP A 75 1.29 -1.55 -10.22
N ALA A 76 2.51 -1.35 -9.73
CA ALA A 76 3.34 -0.18 -10.03
C ALA A 76 3.83 -0.11 -11.50
N ALA A 77 3.67 -1.20 -12.25
CA ALA A 77 3.91 -1.23 -13.69
C ALA A 77 2.93 -0.28 -14.40
N GLU A 78 3.46 0.72 -15.09
CA GLU A 78 2.78 1.90 -15.68
C GLU A 78 1.59 1.61 -16.63
N LYS A 79 1.35 0.34 -16.97
CA LYS A 79 0.29 -0.13 -17.89
C LYS A 79 -0.54 -1.30 -17.37
N SER A 80 -0.35 -1.73 -16.11
CA SER A 80 -1.21 -2.74 -15.50
C SER A 80 -2.60 -2.15 -15.24
N PRO A 81 -3.70 -2.79 -15.69
CA PRO A 81 -5.04 -2.36 -15.34
C PRO A 81 -5.26 -2.54 -13.83
N GLU A 82 -6.03 -1.65 -13.22
CA GLU A 82 -6.49 -1.84 -11.84
C GLU A 82 -7.43 -3.04 -11.77
N VAL A 83 -7.31 -3.82 -10.70
CA VAL A 83 -8.24 -4.91 -10.40
C VAL A 83 -9.01 -4.57 -9.13
N LEU A 84 -10.33 -4.42 -9.29
CA LEU A 84 -11.25 -4.28 -8.16
C LEU A 84 -11.47 -5.66 -7.53
N TYR A 85 -11.31 -5.75 -6.21
CA TYR A 85 -11.59 -6.95 -5.42
C TYR A 85 -12.63 -6.66 -4.34
N GLN A 86 -13.56 -7.58 -4.14
CA GLN A 86 -14.19 -7.74 -2.83
C GLN A 86 -13.21 -8.48 -1.93
N VAL A 87 -12.99 -7.98 -0.73
CA VAL A 87 -12.11 -8.56 0.29
C VAL A 87 -12.86 -8.73 1.60
N SER A 88 -12.47 -9.74 2.37
CA SER A 88 -12.90 -9.95 3.74
C SER A 88 -11.75 -10.56 4.53
N ALA A 89 -11.62 -10.18 5.79
CA ALA A 89 -10.66 -10.72 6.73
C ALA A 89 -11.40 -11.26 7.95
N VAL A 90 -11.03 -12.47 8.39
CA VAL A 90 -11.40 -13.01 9.70
C VAL A 90 -10.11 -13.16 10.46
N CYS A 91 -9.98 -12.37 11.52
CA CYS A 91 -8.73 -12.12 12.22
C CYS A 91 -8.74 -12.89 13.52
N SER A 92 -7.80 -13.79 13.71
CA SER A 92 -7.85 -14.67 14.88
C SER A 92 -7.28 -14.00 16.12
N MET A 93 -7.46 -14.65 17.28
CA MET A 93 -7.04 -14.19 18.59
C MET A 93 -6.16 -15.27 19.22
N GLU A 94 -4.87 -14.97 19.33
CA GLU A 94 -3.79 -15.91 19.70
C GLU A 94 -4.03 -16.62 21.04
N ASP A 95 -4.66 -15.94 22.01
CA ASP A 95 -4.87 -16.44 23.37
C ASP A 95 -6.26 -17.07 23.64
N LEU A 96 -7.08 -17.35 22.61
CA LEU A 96 -8.45 -17.88 22.80
C LEU A 96 -8.61 -19.36 22.41
N PRO A 97 -8.93 -20.27 23.37
CA PRO A 97 -9.17 -21.68 23.08
C PRO A 97 -10.26 -21.90 22.02
N GLY A 98 -9.97 -22.79 21.07
CA GLY A 98 -10.88 -23.15 19.97
C GLY A 98 -10.86 -22.19 18.76
N TRP A 99 -10.03 -21.14 18.80
CA TRP A 99 -9.79 -20.29 17.63
C TRP A 99 -8.70 -20.86 16.71
N PRO A 100 -8.75 -20.58 15.40
CA PRO A 100 -7.71 -21.00 14.46
C PRO A 100 -6.40 -20.23 14.69
N GLU A 101 -5.24 -20.88 14.60
CA GLU A 101 -3.94 -20.20 14.71
C GLU A 101 -3.52 -19.49 13.40
N TYR A 102 -4.45 -18.79 12.76
CA TYR A 102 -4.23 -18.05 11.51
C TYR A 102 -5.20 -16.89 11.31
N ASP A 103 -4.70 -15.81 10.68
CA ASP A 103 -5.55 -14.81 10.02
C ASP A 103 -6.02 -15.36 8.67
N ASN A 104 -7.29 -15.15 8.33
CA ASN A 104 -7.91 -15.63 7.09
C ASN A 104 -8.32 -14.44 6.20
N LEU A 105 -7.54 -14.15 5.17
CA LEU A 105 -7.86 -13.16 4.14
C LEU A 105 -8.47 -13.86 2.92
N TYR A 106 -9.65 -13.46 2.48
CA TYR A 106 -10.29 -14.03 1.30
C TYR A 106 -11.04 -12.98 0.49
N GLY A 107 -11.30 -13.27 -0.77
CA GLY A 107 -11.91 -12.33 -1.68
C GLY A 107 -12.16 -12.91 -3.06
N HIS A 108 -12.59 -12.07 -3.99
CA HIS A 108 -12.73 -12.40 -5.40
C HIS A 108 -12.69 -11.10 -6.24
N PRO A 109 -12.23 -11.16 -7.51
CA PRO A 109 -12.28 -10.00 -8.40
C PRO A 109 -13.75 -9.64 -8.70
N LEU A 110 -14.02 -8.34 -8.79
CA LEU A 110 -15.32 -7.79 -9.18
C LEU A 110 -15.22 -7.14 -10.56
N THR A 111 -16.33 -7.15 -11.30
CA THR A 111 -16.48 -6.34 -12.52
C THR A 111 -17.02 -4.93 -12.24
N ASP A 112 -17.69 -4.74 -11.10
CA ASP A 112 -18.32 -3.48 -10.68
C ASP A 112 -18.42 -3.44 -9.15
N ILE A 113 -18.42 -2.25 -8.56
CA ILE A 113 -18.62 -2.01 -7.12
C ILE A 113 -20.03 -2.35 -6.65
N GLU A 114 -21.04 -2.28 -7.54
CA GLU A 114 -22.42 -2.70 -7.24
C GLU A 114 -22.51 -4.18 -6.85
N LYS A 115 -21.54 -4.99 -7.27
CA LYS A 115 -21.46 -6.44 -6.97
C LYS A 115 -20.95 -6.78 -5.57
N VAL A 116 -20.55 -5.79 -4.77
CA VAL A 116 -20.08 -6.04 -3.40
C VAL A 116 -21.21 -6.60 -2.51
N GLY A 117 -21.03 -7.84 -2.07
CA GLY A 117 -22.00 -8.63 -1.31
C GLY A 117 -22.48 -9.87 -2.06
N GLU A 118 -22.36 -9.90 -3.39
CA GLU A 118 -22.63 -11.10 -4.20
C GLU A 118 -21.47 -12.09 -4.04
N PHE A 119 -21.68 -13.17 -3.28
CA PHE A 119 -20.62 -14.13 -2.99
C PHE A 119 -20.49 -15.20 -4.09
N SER A 120 -19.40 -15.16 -4.86
CA SER A 120 -19.02 -16.21 -5.80
C SER A 120 -17.91 -17.10 -5.23
N THR A 121 -18.14 -18.42 -5.17
CA THR A 121 -17.10 -19.41 -4.81
C THR A 121 -16.15 -19.72 -5.97
N ALA A 122 -16.59 -19.54 -7.22
CA ALA A 122 -15.86 -19.98 -8.41
C ALA A 122 -14.61 -19.13 -8.69
N SER A 123 -14.66 -17.83 -8.38
CA SER A 123 -13.55 -16.89 -8.49
C SER A 123 -12.89 -16.56 -7.14
N ARG A 124 -13.30 -17.26 -6.06
CA ARG A 124 -12.81 -16.98 -4.71
C ARG A 124 -11.36 -17.38 -4.53
N TRP A 125 -10.58 -16.45 -4.00
CA TRP A 125 -9.28 -16.71 -3.41
C TRP A 125 -9.32 -16.65 -1.89
N GLN A 126 -8.41 -17.39 -1.25
CA GLN A 126 -8.23 -17.42 0.19
C GLN A 126 -6.76 -17.63 0.52
N ILE A 127 -6.25 -16.88 1.49
CA ILE A 127 -4.90 -16.99 2.02
C ILE A 127 -5.00 -17.06 3.55
N LEU A 128 -4.44 -18.12 4.13
CA LEU A 128 -4.32 -18.29 5.57
C LEU A 128 -2.90 -17.93 5.99
N TYR A 129 -2.76 -16.99 6.92
CA TYR A 129 -1.49 -16.53 7.47
C TYR A 129 -1.38 -17.05 8.90
N HIS A 130 -0.63 -18.13 9.08
CA HIS A 130 -0.49 -18.81 10.36
C HIS A 130 0.49 -18.09 11.29
N TYR A 131 0.29 -18.22 12.59
CA TYR A 131 1.16 -17.63 13.61
C TYR A 131 2.57 -18.26 13.63
N ASP A 132 2.70 -19.51 13.18
CA ASP A 132 3.98 -20.19 12.93
C ASP A 132 4.77 -19.64 11.71
N GLY A 133 4.20 -18.69 10.97
CA GLY A 133 4.76 -18.09 9.76
C GLY A 133 4.47 -18.86 8.46
N ARG A 134 3.72 -19.97 8.49
CA ARG A 134 3.25 -20.64 7.26
C ARG A 134 2.17 -19.80 6.57
N VAL A 135 2.16 -19.87 5.24
CA VAL A 135 1.13 -19.25 4.41
C VAL A 135 0.49 -20.29 3.50
N GLU A 136 -0.83 -20.45 3.59
CA GLU A 136 -1.60 -21.40 2.77
C GLU A 136 -2.52 -20.64 1.79
N SER A 137 -2.22 -20.69 0.49
CA SER A 137 -3.06 -20.06 -0.56
C SER A 137 -3.94 -21.08 -1.30
N LYS A 138 -5.25 -20.94 -1.19
CA LYS A 138 -6.26 -21.70 -1.95
C LYS A 138 -6.76 -20.81 -3.11
N SER A 139 -6.75 -21.37 -4.33
CA SER A 139 -6.98 -20.70 -5.66
C SER A 139 -5.73 -20.18 -6.40
N ASN A 140 -5.98 -19.38 -7.45
CA ASN A 140 -5.04 -18.75 -8.37
C ASN A 140 -4.32 -17.52 -7.80
N LEU A 141 -4.94 -16.75 -6.90
CA LEU A 141 -4.20 -15.69 -6.19
C LEU A 141 -3.35 -16.36 -5.12
N LYS A 142 -2.03 -16.23 -5.26
CA LYS A 142 -1.05 -16.62 -4.26
C LYS A 142 -0.73 -15.43 -3.36
N ASP A 143 -0.07 -15.72 -2.25
CA ASP A 143 0.50 -14.70 -1.38
C ASP A 143 1.34 -13.69 -2.18
N LYS A 144 1.06 -12.41 -1.96
CA LYS A 144 1.77 -11.25 -2.50
C LYS A 144 2.06 -10.30 -1.34
N ALA A 145 3.08 -9.45 -1.48
CA ALA A 145 3.43 -8.45 -0.46
C ALA A 145 2.21 -7.61 -0.02
N TRP A 146 1.34 -7.23 -0.97
CA TRP A 146 0.14 -6.46 -0.66
C TRP A 146 -0.93 -7.25 0.11
N THR A 147 -1.09 -8.57 -0.10
CA THR A 147 -2.09 -9.35 0.63
C THR A 147 -1.67 -9.53 2.09
N ALA A 148 -0.37 -9.77 2.34
CA ALA A 148 0.18 -9.84 3.69
C ALA A 148 0.06 -8.50 4.43
N ARG A 149 0.45 -7.39 3.79
CA ARG A 149 0.35 -6.04 4.37
C ARG A 149 -1.10 -5.58 4.58
N LEU A 150 -2.03 -5.95 3.68
CA LEU A 150 -3.46 -5.70 3.86
C LEU A 150 -4.01 -6.50 5.05
N LYS A 151 -3.63 -7.77 5.19
CA LYS A 151 -3.97 -8.60 6.36
C LYS A 151 -3.41 -8.01 7.66
N ASP A 152 -2.24 -7.36 7.65
CA ASP A 152 -1.74 -6.65 8.83
C ASP A 152 -2.57 -5.41 9.17
N ASN A 153 -2.89 -4.57 8.17
CA ASN A 153 -3.75 -3.41 8.37
C ASN A 153 -5.15 -3.82 8.92
N LEU A 154 -5.77 -4.85 8.32
CA LEU A 154 -7.11 -5.33 8.70
C LEU A 154 -7.15 -6.07 10.05
N CYS A 155 -6.17 -6.93 10.35
CA CYS A 155 -6.23 -7.81 11.54
C CYS A 155 -5.45 -7.30 12.75
N ARG A 156 -4.38 -6.52 12.52
CA ARG A 156 -3.55 -5.92 13.60
C ARG A 156 -3.80 -4.41 13.75
N ARG A 157 -4.87 -3.90 13.12
CA ARG A 157 -5.46 -2.56 13.29
C ARG A 157 -4.46 -1.40 13.20
N GLY A 158 -3.51 -1.48 12.28
CA GLY A 158 -2.61 -0.37 11.98
C GLY A 158 -1.41 -0.22 12.92
N ASP A 159 -1.06 -1.23 13.71
CA ASP A 159 0.31 -1.38 14.23
C ASP A 159 1.24 -1.77 13.06
N PHE A 160 1.54 -0.79 12.20
CA PHE A 160 2.35 -0.94 10.99
C PHE A 160 3.80 -1.28 11.35
N ASN A 161 4.08 -2.57 11.59
CA ASN A 161 5.43 -3.01 11.83
C ASN A 161 6.23 -3.10 10.53
N ASP A 162 6.85 -2.00 10.14
CA ASP A 162 7.70 -1.89 8.95
C ASP A 162 8.98 -2.75 9.02
N SER A 163 9.25 -3.46 10.12
CA SER A 163 10.35 -4.42 10.19
C SER A 163 10.16 -5.66 9.31
N THR A 164 8.92 -6.00 8.94
CA THR A 164 8.61 -7.16 8.08
C THR A 164 8.60 -6.84 6.59
N ALA A 165 8.41 -5.57 6.22
CA ALA A 165 8.41 -5.10 4.83
C ALA A 165 9.82 -4.97 4.23
N LYS A 166 10.87 -5.06 5.05
CA LYS A 166 12.25 -5.11 4.55
C LYS A 166 12.55 -6.52 4.03
N PRO A 167 12.92 -6.72 2.75
CA PRO A 167 13.52 -7.98 2.35
C PRO A 167 14.73 -8.23 3.26
N LYS A 168 14.92 -9.48 3.70
CA LYS A 168 16.14 -9.87 4.44
C LYS A 168 17.34 -9.39 3.63
N GLN A 169 18.03 -8.37 4.12
CA GLN A 169 19.30 -7.97 3.54
C GLN A 169 20.19 -9.20 3.54
N ALA A 170 20.56 -9.68 2.35
CA ALA A 170 21.49 -10.77 2.21
C ALA A 170 22.78 -10.32 2.88
N GLY A 171 23.10 -10.93 4.03
CA GLY A 171 24.29 -10.60 4.78
C GLY A 171 25.51 -10.93 3.92
N ILE A 172 26.17 -9.90 3.41
CA ILE A 172 27.50 -10.03 2.83
C ILE A 172 28.46 -10.17 4.03
N GLN A 173 28.90 -11.40 4.26
CA GLN A 173 30.13 -11.73 4.98
C GLN A 173 31.25 -11.92 3.96
#